data_AF-A0A7W4AYM9-F1
#
_entry.id   AF-A0A7W4AYM9-F1
#
_cell.length_a   1.000
_cell.length_b   1.000
_cell.length_c   1.000
_cell.angle_alpha   90.00
_cell.angle_beta   90.00
_cell.angle_gamma   90.00
#
_symmetry.space_group_name_H-M   'P 1'
#
loop_
_entity.id
_entity.type
_entity.pdbx_description
1 polymer ?
#
loop_
_entity_poly.entity_id
_entity_poly.type
_entity_poly.pdbx_seq_one_letter_code
_entity_poly.pdbx_strand_id
1 'polypeptide(L)'
;MSKKQAYEKKLQAQLDEWSAQIDRLKAKADGKAADEQLEYYQRIEELESMKQSANKKLNELKKASDDAWEDVKVGIDSAWDSLSAAFKSASSRFK
;
A
#
# COMPACT_ATOMS: atom_id res chain seq x y z
N MET A 1 -13.20 20.52 7.69
CA MET A 1 -12.58 19.19 7.52
C MET A 1 -11.56 19.04 8.63
N SER A 2 -11.65 18.01 9.47
CA SER A 2 -10.73 17.81 10.60
C SER A 2 -9.35 17.35 10.12
N LYS A 3 -8.32 17.46 10.98
CA LYS A 3 -6.97 16.94 10.69
C LYS A 3 -7.01 15.43 10.39
N LYS A 4 -7.80 14.68 11.17
CA LYS A 4 -8.06 13.25 10.96
C LYS A 4 -8.65 12.99 9.57
N GLN A 5 -9.73 13.69 9.19
CA GLN A 5 -10.35 13.51 7.88
C GLN A 5 -9.40 13.81 6.71
N ALA A 6 -8.55 14.85 6.84
CA ALA A 6 -7.56 15.18 5.82
C ALA A 6 -6.51 14.08 5.68
N TYR A 7 -6.06 13.53 6.82
CA TYR A 7 -5.12 12.44 6.87
C TYR A 7 -5.72 11.14 6.28
N GLU A 8 -6.97 10.79 6.62
CA GLU A 8 -7.68 9.66 6.00
C GLU A 8 -7.77 9.76 4.48
N LYS A 9 -8.15 10.93 3.95
CA LYS A 9 -8.23 11.12 2.49
C LYS A 9 -6.86 10.95 1.83
N LYS A 10 -5.80 11.47 2.44
CA LYS A 10 -4.43 11.29 1.96
C LYS A 10 -4.07 9.81 1.88
N LEU A 11 -4.31 9.06 2.95
CA LEU A 11 -4.00 7.63 3.02
C LEU A 11 -4.82 6.82 2.01
N GLN A 12 -6.12 7.12 1.88
CA GLN A 12 -6.97 6.48 0.89
C GLN A 12 -6.44 6.70 -0.53
N ALA A 13 -6.09 7.94 -0.88
CA ALA A 13 -5.54 8.26 -2.19
C ALA A 13 -4.23 7.49 -2.48
N GLN A 14 -3.37 7.31 -1.47
CA GLN A 14 -2.15 6.52 -1.61
C GLN A 14 -2.45 5.01 -1.79
N LEU A 15 -3.45 4.45 -1.10
CA LEU A 15 -3.87 3.06 -1.34
C LEU A 15 -4.44 2.85 -2.75
N ASP A 16 -5.17 3.84 -3.26
CA ASP A 16 -5.73 3.80 -4.60
C ASP A 16 -4.59 3.88 -5.64
N GLU A 17 -3.60 4.75 -5.42
CA GLU A 17 -2.38 4.84 -6.24
C GLU A 17 -1.60 3.52 -6.25
N TRP A 18 -1.40 2.91 -5.09
CA TRP A 18 -0.73 1.62 -4.96
C TRP A 18 -1.50 0.48 -5.61
N SER A 19 -2.83 0.49 -5.54
CA SER A 19 -3.66 -0.50 -6.26
C SER A 19 -3.41 -0.41 -7.76
N ALA A 20 -3.45 0.80 -8.33
CA ALA A 20 -3.17 1.00 -9.74
C ALA A 20 -1.73 0.60 -10.13
N GLN A 21 -0.76 0.82 -9.24
CA GLN A 21 0.61 0.37 -9.46
C GLN A 21 0.73 -1.16 -9.44
N ILE A 22 0.09 -1.85 -8.50
CA ILE A 22 0.03 -3.32 -8.46
C ILE A 22 -0.58 -3.86 -9.76
N ASP A 23 -1.68 -3.28 -10.22
CA ASP A 23 -2.34 -3.72 -11.46
C ASP A 23 -1.41 -3.57 -12.68
N ARG A 24 -0.62 -2.48 -12.73
CA ARG A 24 0.41 -2.29 -13.76
C ARG A 24 1.53 -3.33 -13.66
N LEU A 25 1.96 -3.68 -12.44
CA LEU A 25 3.00 -4.69 -12.23
C LEU A 25 2.50 -6.07 -12.66
N LYS A 26 1.23 -6.41 -12.37
CA LYS A 26 0.57 -7.63 -12.84
C LYS A 26 0.55 -7.72 -14.36
N ALA A 27 0.07 -6.66 -15.02
CA ALA A 27 0.06 -6.61 -16.48
C ALA A 27 1.47 -6.73 -17.10
N LYS A 28 2.50 -6.17 -16.46
CA LYS A 28 3.89 -6.35 -16.90
C LYS A 28 4.36 -7.79 -16.71
N ALA A 29 4.02 -8.42 -15.58
CA ALA A 29 4.37 -9.82 -15.29
C ALA A 29 3.75 -10.80 -16.32
N ASP A 30 2.51 -10.56 -16.74
CA ASP A 30 1.82 -11.38 -17.74
C ASP A 30 2.49 -11.36 -19.12
N GLY A 31 3.26 -10.31 -19.42
CA GLY A 31 4.05 -10.21 -20.65
C GLY A 31 5.45 -10.81 -20.57
N LYS A 32 5.85 -11.42 -19.44
CA LYS A 32 7.18 -12.00 -19.24
C LYS A 32 7.23 -13.50 -19.54
N ALA A 33 8.45 -14.04 -19.66
CA ALA A 33 8.67 -15.48 -19.71
C ALA A 33 8.27 -16.14 -18.38
N ALA A 34 7.91 -17.43 -18.41
CA ALA A 34 7.34 -18.15 -17.26
C ALA A 34 8.19 -18.06 -15.98
N ASP A 35 9.52 -18.14 -16.09
CA ASP A 35 10.43 -18.07 -14.94
C ASP A 35 10.47 -16.66 -14.31
N GLU A 36 10.51 -15.61 -15.14
CA GLU A 36 10.43 -14.21 -14.68
C GLU A 36 9.03 -13.88 -14.14
N GLN A 37 7.99 -14.44 -14.74
CA GLN A 37 6.60 -14.27 -14.33
C GLN A 37 6.40 -14.74 -12.89
N LEU A 38 6.95 -15.91 -12.51
CA LEU A 38 6.83 -16.44 -11.15
C LEU A 38 7.44 -15.50 -10.10
N GLU A 39 8.66 -14.99 -10.33
CA GLU A 39 9.32 -14.04 -9.41
C GLU A 39 8.50 -12.74 -9.28
N TYR A 40 7.98 -12.24 -10.40
CA TYR A 40 7.17 -11.03 -10.42
C TYR A 40 5.89 -11.21 -9.61
N TYR A 41 5.20 -12.35 -9.79
CA TYR A 41 3.97 -12.65 -9.06
C TYR A 41 4.18 -12.81 -7.56
N GLN A 42 5.27 -13.45 -7.13
CA GLN A 42 5.62 -13.52 -5.71
C GLN A 42 5.76 -12.12 -5.10
N ARG A 43 6.45 -11.21 -5.79
CA ARG A 43 6.62 -9.84 -5.29
C ARG A 43 5.31 -9.06 -5.29
N ILE A 44 4.46 -9.27 -6.29
CA ILE A 44 3.13 -8.66 -6.37
C ILE A 44 2.25 -9.14 -5.20
N GLU A 45 2.26 -10.42 -4.87
CA GLU A 45 1.50 -10.96 -3.73
C GLU A 45 1.94 -10.34 -2.40
N GLU A 46 3.25 -10.14 -2.21
CA GLU A 46 3.77 -9.42 -1.04
C GLU A 46 3.22 -7.98 -0.97
N LEU A 47 3.23 -7.25 -2.09
CA LEU A 47 2.67 -5.89 -2.16
C LEU A 47 1.16 -5.87 -1.88
N GLU A 48 0.42 -6.85 -2.39
CA GLU A 48 -1.02 -6.98 -2.13
C GLU A 48 -1.31 -7.24 -0.65
N SER A 49 -0.55 -8.14 -0.02
CA SER A 49 -0.66 -8.42 1.41
C SER A 49 -0.39 -7.19 2.26
N MET A 50 0.69 -6.46 1.95
CA MET A 50 1.02 -5.21 2.64
C MET A 50 -0.06 -4.14 2.42
N LYS A 51 -0.59 -4.00 1.20
CA LYS A 51 -1.71 -3.09 0.90
C LYS A 51 -2.96 -3.43 1.70
N GLN A 52 -3.30 -4.71 1.83
CA GLN A 52 -4.43 -5.14 2.65
C GLN A 52 -4.22 -4.80 4.13
N SER A 53 -3.00 -4.97 4.65
CA SER A 53 -2.64 -4.57 6.01
C SER A 53 -2.79 -3.05 6.22
N ALA A 54 -2.27 -2.25 5.29
CA ALA A 54 -2.42 -0.79 5.29
C ALA A 54 -3.90 -0.37 5.24
N ASN A 55 -4.73 -1.03 4.42
CA ASN A 55 -6.17 -0.79 4.37
C ASN A 55 -6.88 -1.12 5.70
N LYS A 56 -6.48 -2.20 6.39
CA LYS A 56 -7.00 -2.50 7.73
C LYS A 56 -6.65 -1.39 8.73
N LYS A 57 -5.42 -0.89 8.69
CA LYS A 57 -4.96 0.23 9.52
C LYS A 57 -5.71 1.54 9.23
N LEU A 58 -6.00 1.84 7.97
CA LEU A 58 -6.88 2.97 7.62
C LEU A 58 -8.31 2.79 8.15
N ASN A 59 -8.83 1.57 8.15
CA ASN A 59 -10.15 1.32 8.73
C ASN A 59 -10.16 1.44 10.27
N GLU A 60 -9.07 1.10 10.95
CA GLU A 60 -8.88 1.39 12.37
C GLU A 60 -8.88 2.90 12.63
N LEU A 61 -8.16 3.69 11.80
CA LEU A 61 -8.17 5.15 11.88
C LEU A 61 -9.58 5.74 11.75
N LYS A 62 -10.34 5.27 10.74
CA LYS A 62 -11.70 5.73 10.47
C LYS A 62 -12.61 5.54 11.69
N LYS A 63 -12.41 4.45 12.44
CA LYS A 63 -13.14 4.11 13.66
C LYS A 63 -12.65 4.85 14.92
N ALA A 64 -11.42 5.33 14.95
CA ALA A 64 -10.88 6.07 16.10
C ALA A 64 -11.64 7.39 16.32
N SER A 65 -11.69 7.90 17.56
CA SER A 65 -12.22 9.24 17.81
C SER A 65 -11.23 10.34 17.38
N ASP A 66 -11.70 11.57 17.27
CA ASP A 66 -10.85 12.74 17.00
C ASP A 66 -9.83 13.03 18.13
N ASP A 67 -10.01 12.44 19.32
CA ASP A 67 -9.07 12.57 20.44
C ASP A 67 -8.03 11.43 20.48
N ALA A 68 -8.33 10.27 19.89
CA ALA A 68 -7.47 9.06 19.96
C ALA A 68 -6.73 8.75 18.65
N TRP A 69 -7.03 9.45 17.55
CA TRP A 69 -6.45 9.12 16.24
C TRP A 69 -4.94 9.39 16.13
N GLU A 70 -4.39 10.30 16.93
CA GLU A 70 -2.94 10.60 16.91
C GLU A 70 -2.11 9.42 17.41
N ASP A 71 -2.61 8.63 18.36
CA ASP A 71 -1.95 7.40 18.82
C ASP A 71 -1.99 6.31 17.73
N VAL A 72 -3.10 6.21 17.01
CA VAL A 72 -3.26 5.25 15.90
C VAL A 72 -2.37 5.65 14.72
N LYS A 73 -2.19 6.95 14.49
CA LYS A 73 -1.38 7.51 13.40
C LYS A 73 0.04 6.94 13.37
N VAL A 74 0.70 6.80 14.51
CA VAL A 74 2.08 6.29 14.57
C VAL A 74 2.19 4.88 13.96
N GLY A 75 1.22 4.01 14.25
CA GLY A 75 1.17 2.67 13.68
C GLY A 75 0.86 2.67 12.18
N ILE A 76 0.10 3.65 11.70
CA ILE A 76 -0.21 3.82 10.28
C ILE A 76 1.00 4.32 9.51
N ASP A 77 1.69 5.34 10.00
CA ASP A 77 2.86 5.93 9.34
C ASP A 77 3.93 4.85 9.09
N SER A 78 4.20 3.99 10.07
CA SER A 78 5.13 2.86 9.91
C SER A 78 4.69 1.84 8.83
N ALA A 79 3.39 1.51 8.78
CA ALA A 79 2.85 0.62 7.75
C ALA A 79 2.95 1.25 6.35
N TRP A 80 2.71 2.56 6.23
CA TRP A 80 2.82 3.32 4.98
C TRP A 80 4.25 3.43 4.49
N ASP A 81 5.20 3.69 5.38
CA ASP A 81 6.62 3.77 5.05
C ASP A 81 7.13 2.42 4.55
N SER A 82 6.75 1.33 5.23
CA SER A 82 7.10 -0.04 4.83
C SER A 82 6.55 -0.37 3.43
N LEU A 83 5.29 -0.06 3.17
CA LEU A 83 4.67 -0.31 1.86
C LEU A 83 5.29 0.56 0.76
N SER A 84 5.55 1.83 1.03
CA SER A 84 6.26 2.74 0.12
C SER A 84 7.65 2.20 -0.24
N ALA A 85 8.41 1.71 0.74
CA ALA A 85 9.72 1.09 0.50
C ALA A 85 9.60 -0.18 -0.36
N ALA A 86 8.60 -1.03 -0.08
CA ALA A 86 8.36 -2.25 -0.84
C ALA A 86 8.03 -1.94 -2.31
N PHE A 87 7.19 -0.93 -2.58
CA PHE A 87 6.87 -0.46 -3.93
C PHE A 87 8.09 0.11 -4.66
N LYS A 88 8.92 0.92 -3.99
CA LYS A 88 10.16 1.45 -4.59
C LYS A 88 11.11 0.32 -4.97
N SER A 89 11.26 -0.67 -4.10
CA SER A 89 12.07 -1.85 -4.35
C SER A 89 11.52 -2.67 -5.53
N ALA A 90 10.21 -2.95 -5.55
CA ALA A 90 9.57 -3.63 -6.66
C ALA A 90 9.75 -2.83 -7.97
N SER A 91 9.39 -1.55 -8.00
CA SER A 91 9.54 -0.72 -9.21
C SER A 91 10.97 -0.68 -9.75
N SER A 92 12.00 -0.73 -8.89
CA SER A 92 13.40 -0.80 -9.34
C SER A 92 13.77 -2.12 -10.01
N ARG A 93 13.21 -3.25 -9.55
CA ARG A 93 13.40 -4.58 -10.16
C ARG A 93 12.59 -4.76 -11.45
N PHE A 94 11.44 -4.10 -11.52
CA PHE A 94 10.56 -4.10 -12.67
C PHE A 94 10.92 -3.01 -13.68
N LYS A 95 12.14 -2.44 -13.67
CA LYS A 95 12.60 -1.59 -14.78
C LYS A 95 12.94 -2.47 -15.97
#